data_AF-A0A2S2NP68-F1
#
_entry.id   AF-A0A2S2NP68-F1
#
_cell.length_a   1.000
_cell.length_b   1.000
_cell.length_c   1.000
_cell.angle_alpha   90.00
_cell.angle_beta   90.00
_cell.angle_gamma   90.00
#
_symmetry.space_group_name_H-M   'P 1'
#
loop_
_entity.id
_entity.type
_entity.pdbx_description
1 polymer ?
#
loop_
_entity_poly.entity_id
_entity_poly.type
_entity_poly.pdbx_seq_one_letter_code
_entity_poly.pdbx_strand_id
1 'polypeptide(L)'
;TQIFFKQPIYIGMCVLDLSKLLMYDFYYNFIKKKYGNRVRLLYTDTDSLILEIKTDDFYQDIKINLDNFDTSDYPKDNIYGLPLVNKKVLGKFKDELNGK
;
A
#
# COMPACT_ATOMS: atom_id res chain seq x y z
N THR A 1 -9.41 6.31 43.96
CA THR A 1 -9.53 7.29 42.87
C THR A 1 -9.93 6.58 41.60
N GLN A 2 -11.05 6.93 40.98
CA GLN A 2 -11.47 6.39 39.68
C GLN A 2 -11.12 7.40 38.58
N ILE A 3 -10.42 6.95 37.54
CA ILE A 3 -10.01 7.78 36.42
C ILE A 3 -10.90 7.41 35.22
N PHE A 4 -11.69 8.36 34.74
CA PHE A 4 -12.56 8.19 33.57
C PHE A 4 -11.94 8.89 32.36
N PHE A 5 -11.48 8.11 31.38
CA PHE A 5 -11.01 8.63 30.10
C PHE A 5 -12.20 8.91 29.19
N LYS A 6 -12.51 10.19 28.97
CA LYS A 6 -13.62 10.66 28.11
C LYS A 6 -13.24 10.80 26.63
N GLN A 7 -11.97 10.61 26.29
CA GLN A 7 -11.46 10.73 24.93
C GLN A 7 -11.27 9.34 24.30
N PRO A 8 -11.59 9.16 23.01
CA PRO A 8 -11.47 7.87 22.32
C PRO A 8 -10.01 7.53 21.95
N ILE A 9 -9.06 7.75 22.87
CA ILE A 9 -7.62 7.53 22.66
C ILE A 9 -7.33 6.07 22.32
N TYR A 10 -8.00 5.14 23.00
CA TYR A 10 -7.87 3.70 22.77
C TYR A 10 -8.31 3.31 21.36
N ILE A 11 -9.38 3.91 20.83
CA ILE A 11 -9.85 3.65 19.46
C ILE A 11 -8.81 4.15 18.46
N GLY A 12 -8.28 5.36 18.66
CA GLY A 12 -7.23 5.91 17.81
C GLY A 12 -5.98 5.01 17.76
N MET A 13 -5.55 4.49 18.92
CA MET A 13 -4.44 3.54 19.02
C MET A 13 -4.74 2.25 18.25
N CYS A 14 -5.92 1.66 18.43
CA CYS A 14 -6.33 0.44 17.73
C CYS A 14 -6.36 0.62 16.21
N VAL A 15 -6.90 1.75 15.72
CA VAL A 15 -6.94 2.05 14.29
C VAL A 15 -5.52 2.20 13.73
N LEU A 16 -4.64 2.91 14.45
CA LEU A 16 -3.24 3.08 14.03
C LEU A 16 -2.49 1.74 13.96
N ASP A 17 -2.68 0.88 14.96
CA ASP A 17 -2.03 -0.44 14.98
C ASP A 17 -2.55 -1.36 13.87
N LEU A 18 -3.85 -1.32 13.58
CA LEU A 18 -4.42 -2.03 12.43
C LEU A 18 -3.87 -1.51 11.10
N SER A 19 -3.73 -0.18 10.94
CA SER A 19 -3.14 0.40 9.74
C SER A 19 -1.68 -0.05 9.54
N LYS A 20 -0.87 -0.06 10.60
CA LYS A 20 0.52 -0.58 10.54
C LYS A 20 0.56 -2.06 10.18
N LEU A 21 -0.36 -2.86 10.73
CA LEU A 21 -0.43 -4.29 10.43
C LEU A 21 -0.69 -4.53 8.93
N LEU A 22 -1.60 -3.76 8.32
CA LEU A 22 -1.84 -3.82 6.87
C LEU A 22 -0.61 -3.41 6.05
N MET A 23 0.08 -2.34 6.45
CA MET A 23 1.33 -1.89 5.79
C MET A 23 2.43 -2.94 5.87
N TYR A 24 2.61 -3.56 7.04
CA TYR A 24 3.62 -4.60 7.24
C TYR A 24 3.28 -5.90 6.52
N ASP A 25 2.00 -6.30 6.50
CA ASP A 25 1.56 -7.46 5.74
C ASP A 25 1.88 -7.28 4.25
N PHE A 26 1.54 -6.13 3.68
CA PHE A 26 1.87 -5.83 2.28
C PHE A 26 3.38 -5.81 2.03
N TYR A 27 4.16 -5.18 2.90
CA TYR A 27 5.60 -5.13 2.70
C TYR A 27 6.27 -6.50 2.85
N TYR A 28 6.06 -7.21 3.97
CA TYR A 28 6.78 -8.44 4.26
C TYR A 28 6.21 -9.67 3.55
N ASN A 29 4.88 -9.82 3.53
CA ASN A 29 4.26 -11.04 3.00
C ASN A 29 4.03 -10.97 1.49
N PHE A 30 3.90 -9.78 0.91
CA PHE A 30 3.73 -9.59 -0.54
C PHE A 30 5.01 -9.08 -1.22
N ILE A 31 5.42 -7.82 -0.97
CA ILE A 31 6.53 -7.18 -1.69
C ILE A 31 7.87 -7.91 -1.46
N LYS A 32 8.25 -8.12 -0.19
CA LYS A 32 9.53 -8.74 0.17
C LYS A 32 9.60 -10.19 -0.27
N LYS A 33 8.49 -10.91 -0.19
CA LYS A 33 8.37 -12.29 -0.70
C LYS A 33 8.51 -12.36 -2.22
N LYS A 34 7.94 -11.41 -2.96
CA LYS A 34 8.00 -11.37 -4.43
C LYS A 34 9.37 -10.98 -4.97
N TYR A 35 9.99 -9.94 -4.41
CA TYR A 35 11.24 -9.37 -4.95
C TYR A 35 12.49 -9.82 -4.19
N GLY A 36 12.38 -10.32 -2.96
CA GLY A 36 13.50 -10.82 -2.15
C GLY A 36 14.57 -9.76 -1.91
N ASN A 37 15.77 -10.00 -2.42
CA ASN A 37 16.90 -9.05 -2.32
C ASN A 37 16.84 -7.92 -3.35
N ARG A 38 15.89 -7.97 -4.30
CA ARG A 38 15.69 -6.94 -5.32
C ARG A 38 14.81 -5.77 -4.86
N VAL A 39 14.35 -5.78 -3.61
CA VAL A 39 13.61 -4.67 -3.02
C VAL A 39 14.36 -4.09 -1.82
N ARG A 40 14.46 -2.76 -1.79
CA ARG A 40 15.01 -1.96 -0.70
C ARG A 40 13.97 -0.95 -0.24
N LEU A 41 13.66 -0.97 1.06
CA LEU A 41 12.84 0.04 1.68
C LEU A 41 13.70 1.29 1.90
N LEU A 42 13.33 2.41 1.27
CA LEU A 42 14.06 3.66 1.37
C LEU A 42 13.49 4.55 2.47
N TYR A 43 12.16 4.61 2.58
CA TYR A 43 11.48 5.48 3.52
C TYR A 43 10.07 4.97 3.84
N THR A 44 9.56 5.35 5.03
CA THR A 44 8.19 5.06 5.48
C THR A 44 7.57 6.32 6.09
N ASP A 45 6.33 6.62 5.74
CA ASP A 45 5.50 7.62 6.42
C ASP A 45 4.22 6.96 6.98
N THR A 46 3.31 7.77 7.51
CA THR A 46 2.04 7.41 8.17
C THR A 46 1.20 6.42 7.36
N ASP A 47 1.19 6.55 6.04
CA ASP A 47 0.38 5.75 5.12
C ASP A 47 1.11 5.34 3.83
N SER A 48 2.42 5.62 3.71
CA SER A 48 3.17 5.39 2.48
C SER A 48 4.52 4.71 2.69
N LEU A 49 4.95 4.00 1.66
CA LEU A 49 6.25 3.31 1.57
C LEU A 49 6.97 3.82 0.32
N ILE A 50 8.22 4.24 0.46
CA ILE A 50 9.10 4.52 -0.68
C ILE A 50 10.02 3.32 -0.84
N LEU A 51 9.85 2.63 -1.97
CA LEU A 51 10.53 1.38 -2.29
C LEU A 51 11.38 1.55 -3.54
N GLU A 52 12.61 1.06 -3.47
CA GLU A 52 13.41 0.80 -4.67
C GLU A 52 13.26 -0.68 -5.02
N ILE A 53 12.67 -0.97 -6.19
CA ILE A 53 12.42 -2.32 -6.67
C ILE A 53 13.16 -2.52 -7.99
N LYS A 54 13.95 -3.59 -8.08
CA LYS A 54 14.62 -4.02 -9.31
C LYS A 54 13.79 -5.14 -9.96
N THR A 55 13.01 -4.79 -10.98
CA THR A 55 12.19 -5.71 -11.78
C THR A 55 12.23 -5.28 -13.25
N ASP A 56 11.83 -6.16 -14.16
CA ASP A 56 11.83 -5.88 -15.60
C ASP A 56 10.73 -4.87 -15.96
N ASP A 57 9.51 -5.08 -15.43
CA ASP A 57 8.39 -4.16 -15.59
C ASP A 57 7.47 -4.21 -14.36
N PHE A 58 7.49 -3.15 -13.56
CA PHE A 58 6.69 -3.04 -12.35
C PHE A 58 5.19 -2.94 -12.63
N TYR A 59 4.78 -2.37 -13.76
CA TYR A 59 3.36 -2.21 -14.08
C TYR A 59 2.74 -3.52 -14.57
N GLN A 60 3.52 -4.40 -15.21
CA GLN A 60 3.09 -5.78 -15.47
C GLN A 60 2.93 -6.56 -14.16
N ASP A 61 3.84 -6.33 -13.22
CA ASP A 61 3.75 -6.88 -11.88
C ASP A 61 2.47 -6.44 -11.14
N ILE A 62 2.05 -5.18 -11.30
CA ILE A 62 0.76 -4.67 -10.80
C ILE A 62 -0.41 -5.37 -11.48
N LYS A 63 -0.41 -5.52 -12.82
CA LYS A 63 -1.50 -6.21 -13.55
C LYS A 63 -1.76 -7.61 -13.04
N ILE A 64 -0.71 -8.38 -12.78
CA ILE A 64 -0.83 -9.75 -12.29
C ILE A 64 -1.40 -9.77 -10.85
N ASN A 65 -1.18 -8.71 -10.08
CA ASN A 65 -1.53 -8.62 -8.67
C ASN A 65 -2.54 -7.51 -8.39
N LEU A 66 -3.47 -7.26 -9.34
CA LEU A 66 -4.46 -6.18 -9.27
C LEU A 66 -5.25 -6.18 -7.96
N ASP A 67 -5.50 -7.36 -7.40
CA ASP A 67 -6.19 -7.51 -6.12
C ASP A 67 -5.49 -6.79 -4.97
N ASN A 68 -4.20 -6.48 -5.04
CA ASN A 68 -3.47 -5.79 -3.97
C ASN A 68 -3.33 -4.27 -4.21
N PHE A 69 -3.69 -3.79 -5.40
CA PHE A 69 -3.47 -2.41 -5.81
C PHE A 69 -4.77 -1.65 -6.08
N ASP A 70 -4.78 -0.35 -5.73
CA ASP A 70 -5.78 0.61 -6.22
C ASP A 70 -5.22 1.27 -7.48
N THR A 71 -5.86 1.00 -8.62
CA THR A 71 -5.51 1.55 -9.93
C THR A 71 -6.60 2.49 -10.45
N SER A 72 -7.58 2.85 -9.63
CA SER A 72 -8.75 3.63 -10.05
C SER A 72 -8.42 5.08 -10.44
N ASP A 73 -7.31 5.61 -9.94
CA ASP A 73 -6.85 6.97 -10.20
C ASP A 73 -5.92 7.07 -11.43
N TYR A 74 -5.62 5.96 -12.11
CA TYR A 74 -4.89 5.99 -13.38
C TYR A 74 -5.72 6.63 -14.51
N PRO A 75 -5.08 7.25 -15.52
CA PRO A 75 -5.77 7.66 -16.73
C PRO A 75 -6.43 6.49 -17.46
N LYS A 76 -7.59 6.72 -18.10
CA LYS A 76 -8.27 5.69 -18.91
C LYS A 76 -7.39 5.15 -20.03
N ASP A 77 -6.61 6.04 -20.65
CA ASP A 77 -5.66 5.72 -21.72
C ASP A 77 -4.24 5.60 -21.17
N ASN A 78 -4.07 5.00 -19.99
CA ASN A 78 -2.73 4.80 -19.42
C ASN A 78 -1.90 3.88 -20.33
N ILE A 79 -0.65 4.27 -20.60
CA ILE A 79 0.28 3.54 -21.47
C ILE A 79 0.57 2.11 -20.98
N TYR A 80 0.29 1.87 -19.70
CA TYR A 80 0.49 0.58 -19.06
C TYR A 80 -0.67 -0.37 -19.31
N GLY A 81 -1.85 0.07 -19.79
CA GLY A 81 -3.02 -0.78 -19.99
C GLY A 81 -3.59 -1.39 -18.68
N LEU A 82 -3.47 -0.67 -17.57
CA LEU A 82 -4.03 -1.06 -16.28
C LEU A 82 -5.55 -0.83 -16.26
N PRO A 83 -6.36 -1.81 -15.80
CA PRO A 83 -7.78 -1.59 -15.58
C PRO A 83 -7.98 -0.66 -14.38
N LEU A 84 -9.06 0.12 -14.40
CA LEU A 84 -9.39 1.07 -13.32
C LEU A 84 -10.27 0.39 -12.26
N VAL A 85 -9.66 -0.13 -11.19
CA VAL A 85 -10.35 -0.92 -10.16
C VAL A 85 -9.95 -0.51 -8.74
N ASN A 86 -10.68 -1.03 -7.74
CA ASN A 86 -10.34 -0.94 -6.31
C ASN A 86 -10.38 0.45 -5.66
N LYS A 87 -11.17 1.38 -6.22
CA LYS A 87 -11.30 2.76 -5.72
C LYS A 87 -11.57 2.85 -4.22
N LYS A 88 -10.58 3.32 -3.46
CA LYS A 88 -10.64 3.54 -2.00
C LYS A 88 -11.02 2.29 -1.20
N VAL A 89 -10.71 1.11 -1.73
CA VAL A 89 -10.90 -0.14 -0.98
C VAL A 89 -9.80 -0.26 0.08
N LEU A 90 -10.21 -0.57 1.32
CA LEU A 90 -9.27 -0.71 2.43
C LEU A 90 -8.23 -1.81 2.18
N GLY A 91 -6.98 -1.54 2.55
CA GLY A 91 -5.87 -2.48 2.41
C GLY A 91 -5.33 -2.63 0.98
N LYS A 92 -5.80 -1.79 0.04
CA LYS A 92 -5.23 -1.71 -1.32
C LYS A 92 -4.24 -0.56 -1.38
N PHE A 93 -3.10 -0.80 -2.04
CA PHE A 93 -2.03 0.17 -2.15
C PHE A 93 -2.08 0.85 -3.51
N LYS A 94 -1.96 2.17 -3.54
CA LYS A 94 -1.88 2.93 -4.79
C LYS A 94 -0.42 3.27 -5.11
N ASP A 95 -0.14 3.46 -6.39
CA ASP A 95 1.06 4.18 -6.81
C ASP A 95 0.79 5.68 -6.71
N GLU A 96 1.60 6.41 -5.95
CA GLU A 96 1.37 7.83 -5.68
C GLU A 96 1.49 8.69 -6.94
N LEU A 97 2.31 8.27 -7.91
CA LEU A 97 2.53 9.01 -9.15
C LEU A 97 1.59 8.61 -10.28
N ASN A 98 0.76 7.57 -10.08
CA ASN A 98 -0.14 7.01 -11.10
C ASN A 98 0.56 6.80 -12.45
N GLY A 99 1.81 6.31 -12.42
CA GLY A 99 2.59 6.03 -13.60
C GLY A 99 3.38 7.19 -14.22
N LYS A 100 3.55 8.30 -13.50
CA LYS A 100 4.35 9.47 -13.92
C LYS A 100 5.81 9.41 -13.48
#